data_AF-A0A8H8A470-F1
#
_entry.id   AF-A0A8H8A470-F1
#
_cell.length_a   1.000
_cell.length_b   1.000
_cell.length_c   1.000
_cell.angle_alpha   90.00
_cell.angle_beta   90.00
_cell.angle_gamma   90.00
#
_symmetry.space_group_name_H-M   'P 1'
#
loop_
_entity.id
_entity.type
_entity.pdbx_description
1 polymer ?
#
loop_
_entity_poly.entity_id
_entity_poly.type
_entity_poly.pdbx_seq_one_letter_code
_entity_poly.pdbx_strand_id
1 'polypeptide(L)'
;MYQTVGQEVVRLYEQAMNIPFYYEFITGASIDKSLNYFETLNDETEDLYRLLKKVQILHPDLEAVSVGAILSNYQRTRVENVCKRLNLACLAYLWKRNQKDLLEEMISQNLHAIIIKVSSLGNKIYNFHPNNTY
;
A
#
# COMPACT_ATOMS: atom_id res chain seq x y z
N MET A 1 1.33 0.64 9.52
CA MET A 1 0.98 1.27 8.22
C MET A 1 0.80 0.28 7.07
N TYR A 2 1.55 -0.83 7.06
CA TYR A 2 1.67 -1.74 5.93
C TYR A 2 0.84 -3.02 6.08
N GLN A 3 0.46 -3.63 4.96
CA GLN A 3 -0.14 -4.96 4.93
C GLN A 3 0.94 -6.02 5.14
N THR A 4 0.83 -6.81 6.20
CA THR A 4 1.80 -7.87 6.53
C THR A 4 1.36 -9.27 6.11
N VAL A 5 0.06 -9.45 5.84
CA VAL A 5 -0.50 -10.74 5.44
C VAL A 5 -0.31 -10.93 3.94
N GLY A 6 0.27 -12.06 3.54
CA GLY A 6 0.65 -12.33 2.15
C GLY A 6 1.94 -11.65 1.72
N GLN A 7 2.76 -11.15 2.66
CA GLN A 7 4.03 -10.48 2.34
C GLN A 7 5.04 -11.38 1.61
N GLU A 8 4.96 -12.69 1.83
CA GLU A 8 5.79 -13.71 1.20
C GLU A 8 5.60 -13.78 -0.31
N VAL A 9 4.41 -13.47 -0.82
CA VAL A 9 4.12 -13.50 -2.26
C VAL A 9 4.43 -12.18 -2.96
N VAL A 10 4.65 -11.08 -2.22
CA VAL A 10 4.89 -9.76 -2.81
C VAL A 10 6.13 -9.76 -3.71
N ARG A 11 7.15 -10.57 -3.38
CA ARG A 11 8.36 -10.73 -4.22
C ARG A 11 8.06 -11.28 -5.61
N LEU A 12 6.96 -12.01 -5.77
CA LEU A 12 6.56 -12.56 -7.08
C LEU A 12 6.11 -11.46 -8.05
N TYR A 13 5.78 -10.25 -7.57
CA TYR A 13 5.42 -9.14 -8.45
C TYR A 13 6.56 -8.74 -9.39
N GLU A 14 7.81 -8.82 -8.93
CA GLU A 14 8.98 -8.53 -9.77
C GLU A 14 8.97 -9.41 -11.03
N GLN A 15 8.77 -10.72 -10.82
CA GLN A 15 8.75 -11.71 -11.89
C GLN A 15 7.49 -11.57 -12.76
N ALA A 16 6.34 -11.36 -12.14
CA ALA A 16 5.06 -11.28 -12.84
C ALA A 16 4.94 -10.02 -13.71
N MET A 17 5.48 -8.90 -13.26
CA MET A 17 5.37 -7.60 -13.92
C MET A 17 6.60 -7.24 -14.75
N ASN A 18 7.72 -7.96 -14.56
CA ASN A 18 9.01 -7.66 -15.18
C ASN A 18 9.46 -6.21 -14.94
N ILE A 19 9.29 -5.72 -13.71
CA ILE A 19 9.72 -4.39 -13.27
C ILE A 19 10.56 -4.52 -11.99
N PRO A 20 11.54 -3.63 -11.77
CA PRO A 20 12.38 -3.68 -10.57
C PRO A 20 11.55 -3.65 -9.28
N PHE A 21 11.87 -4.53 -8.34
CA PHE A 21 11.20 -4.57 -7.04
C PHE A 21 12.14 -4.18 -5.90
N TYR A 22 11.74 -3.16 -5.13
CA TYR A 22 12.48 -2.67 -3.97
C TYR A 22 11.69 -2.94 -2.70
N TYR A 23 12.33 -3.57 -1.72
CA TYR A 23 11.74 -3.78 -0.40
C TYR A 23 12.79 -3.58 0.70
N GLU A 24 12.30 -3.28 1.88
CA GLU A 24 13.07 -3.21 3.09
C GLU A 24 12.31 -3.77 4.29
N PHE A 25 13.05 -4.16 5.32
CA PHE A 25 12.44 -4.49 6.60
C PHE A 25 12.11 -3.21 7.36
N ILE A 26 10.91 -3.18 7.93
CA ILE A 26 10.52 -2.13 8.88
C ILE A 26 11.29 -2.37 10.18
N THR A 27 11.95 -1.32 10.66
CA THR A 27 12.69 -1.31 11.93
C THR A 27 12.05 -0.37 12.95
N GLY A 28 11.33 0.64 12.47
CA GLY A 28 10.55 1.56 13.27
C GLY A 28 9.22 0.98 13.76
N ALA A 29 8.67 1.59 14.81
CA ALA A 29 7.36 1.29 15.33
C ALA A 29 6.31 2.30 14.82
N SER A 30 5.02 1.98 14.98
CA SER A 30 3.96 2.97 14.76
C SER A 30 3.88 3.91 15.97
N ILE A 31 4.65 5.00 15.95
CA ILE A 31 4.82 5.95 17.06
C ILE A 31 3.89 7.14 16.88
N ASP A 32 4.09 7.92 15.81
CA ASP A 32 3.23 9.08 15.54
C ASP A 32 1.91 8.56 14.94
N LYS A 33 0.82 8.77 15.68
CA LYS A 33 -0.54 8.41 15.28
C LYS A 33 -1.45 9.61 15.02
N SER A 34 -0.87 10.80 14.97
CA SER A 34 -1.59 12.02 14.64
C SER A 34 -2.03 12.03 13.17
N LEU A 35 -2.95 12.95 12.85
CA LEU A 35 -3.52 13.08 11.52
C LEU A 35 -2.46 13.50 10.49
N ASN A 36 -1.63 14.49 10.85
CA ASN A 36 -0.53 14.98 10.03
C ASN A 36 0.77 14.49 10.64
N TYR A 37 1.55 13.72 9.87
CA TYR A 37 2.79 13.15 10.39
C TYR A 37 3.87 14.20 10.61
N PHE A 38 4.56 14.10 11.74
CA PHE A 38 5.79 14.83 12.04
C PHE A 38 6.96 13.84 12.13
N GLU A 39 8.13 14.25 11.64
CA GLU A 39 9.34 13.43 11.68
C GLU A 39 9.59 12.94 13.10
N THR A 40 9.49 11.62 13.28
CA THR A 40 9.55 10.98 14.58
C THR A 40 10.62 9.90 14.55
N LEU A 41 11.58 10.00 15.47
CA LEU A 41 12.67 9.05 15.55
C LEU A 41 12.14 7.63 15.80
N ASN A 42 12.65 6.66 15.03
CA ASN A 42 12.26 5.25 15.07
C ASN A 42 10.80 4.98 14.68
N ASP A 43 10.15 5.87 13.92
CA ASP A 43 8.81 5.60 13.36
C ASP A 43 8.88 4.82 12.05
N GLU A 44 7.89 3.95 11.82
CA GLU A 44 7.74 3.13 10.59
C GLU A 44 7.65 3.97 9.30
N THR A 45 7.34 5.27 9.43
CA THR A 45 7.31 6.23 8.31
C THR A 45 8.72 6.61 7.85
N GLU A 46 9.71 6.64 8.75
CA GLU A 46 11.10 6.95 8.38
C GLU A 46 11.77 5.78 7.62
N ASP A 47 11.31 4.55 7.82
CA ASP A 47 11.71 3.41 6.99
C ASP A 47 11.27 3.59 5.52
N LEU A 48 10.06 4.13 5.29
CA LEU A 48 9.59 4.46 3.94
C LEU A 48 10.44 5.56 3.31
N TYR A 49 10.78 6.61 4.07
CA TYR A 49 11.66 7.67 3.59
C TYR A 49 13.01 7.11 3.14
N ARG A 50 13.62 6.25 3.95
CA ARG A 50 14.89 5.61 3.65
C ARG A 50 14.84 4.75 2.39
N LEU A 51 13.79 3.94 2.24
CA LEU A 51 13.59 3.13 1.05
C LEU A 51 13.41 4.00 -0.21
N LEU A 52 12.50 4.98 -0.18
CA LEU A 52 12.23 5.84 -1.32
C LEU A 52 13.44 6.70 -1.70
N LYS A 53 14.22 7.18 -0.73
CA LYS A 53 15.48 7.89 -1.00
C LYS A 53 16.47 7.00 -1.75
N LYS A 54 16.60 5.74 -1.35
CA LYS A 54 17.45 4.76 -2.06
C LYS A 54 16.95 4.54 -3.49
N VAL A 55 15.64 4.40 -3.68
CA VAL A 55 15.06 4.24 -5.03
C VAL A 55 15.31 5.48 -5.89
N GLN A 56 15.13 6.69 -5.36
CA GLN A 56 15.39 7.94 -6.07
C GLN A 56 16.87 8.09 -6.48
N ILE A 57 17.82 7.59 -5.67
CA ILE A 57 19.24 7.58 -6.05
C ILE A 57 19.49 6.61 -7.23
N LEU A 58 18.79 5.47 -7.26
CA LEU A 58 18.91 4.49 -8.33
C LEU A 58 18.16 4.91 -9.61
N HIS A 59 17.12 5.73 -9.47
CA HIS A 59 16.27 6.25 -10.55
C HIS A 59 16.13 7.78 -10.40
N PRO A 60 17.13 8.56 -10.88
CA PRO A 60 17.13 10.02 -10.72
C PRO A 60 15.98 10.73 -11.44
N ASP A 61 15.32 10.05 -12.38
CA ASP A 61 14.14 10.46 -13.12
C ASP A 61 12.81 10.15 -12.38
N LEU A 62 12.86 9.62 -11.16
CA LEU A 62 11.68 9.40 -10.34
C LEU A 62 11.06 10.74 -9.92
N GLU A 63 9.83 11.01 -10.39
CA GLU A 63 9.10 12.25 -10.10
C GLU A 63 7.97 12.09 -9.09
N ALA A 64 7.44 10.87 -8.93
CA ALA A 64 6.21 10.64 -8.18
C ALA A 64 6.13 9.26 -7.53
N VAL A 65 5.31 9.16 -6.49
CA VAL A 65 4.94 7.91 -5.80
C VAL A 65 3.42 7.78 -5.81
N SER A 66 2.91 6.68 -6.35
CA SER A 66 1.49 6.35 -6.23
C SER A 66 1.22 5.53 -4.98
N VAL A 67 0.16 5.88 -4.25
CA VAL A 67 -0.25 5.22 -2.99
C VAL A 67 -1.65 4.64 -3.10
N GLY A 68 -1.80 3.38 -2.70
CA GLY A 68 -3.07 2.65 -2.68
C GLY A 68 -3.98 2.96 -1.47
N ALA A 69 -3.85 4.13 -0.83
CA ALA A 69 -4.69 4.49 0.30
C ALA A 69 -6.11 4.83 -0.17
N ILE A 70 -7.13 4.09 0.31
CA ILE A 70 -8.54 4.30 -0.08
C ILE A 70 -9.22 5.29 0.88
N LEU A 71 -9.56 4.90 2.11
CA LEU A 71 -10.17 5.84 3.09
C LEU A 71 -9.18 6.34 4.15
N SER A 72 -8.00 5.74 4.23
CA SER A 72 -7.06 6.00 5.32
C SER A 72 -6.32 7.33 5.14
N ASN A 73 -6.72 8.34 5.91
CA ASN A 73 -5.94 9.57 6.04
C ASN A 73 -4.56 9.29 6.61
N TYR A 74 -4.49 8.37 7.59
CA TYR A 74 -3.24 7.98 8.26
C TYR A 74 -2.16 7.56 7.25
N GLN A 75 -2.51 6.64 6.33
CA GLN A 75 -1.58 6.14 5.33
C GLN A 75 -1.22 7.24 4.33
N ARG A 76 -2.21 7.97 3.82
CA ARG A 76 -1.99 9.03 2.83
C ARG A 76 -1.04 10.11 3.34
N THR A 77 -1.28 10.65 4.54
CA THR A 77 -0.50 11.80 5.06
C THR A 77 0.94 11.44 5.36
N ARG A 78 1.22 10.17 5.71
CA ARG A 78 2.59 9.67 5.92
C ARG A 78 3.35 9.56 4.60
N VAL A 79 2.75 8.97 3.57
CA VAL A 79 3.37 8.91 2.24
C VAL A 79 3.55 10.32 1.66
N GLU A 80 2.57 11.19 1.81
CA GLU A 80 2.62 12.59 1.38
C GLU A 80 3.75 13.37 2.07
N ASN A 81 3.94 13.19 3.38
CA ASN A 81 5.05 13.80 4.12
C ASN A 81 6.41 13.33 3.58
N VAL A 82 6.59 12.02 3.39
CA VAL A 82 7.83 11.45 2.84
C VAL A 82 8.11 11.98 1.43
N CYS A 83 7.10 11.97 0.55
CA CYS A 83 7.23 12.48 -0.82
C CYS A 83 7.62 13.96 -0.82
N LYS A 84 6.99 14.78 0.04
CA LYS A 84 7.32 16.20 0.19
C LYS A 84 8.79 16.42 0.57
N ARG A 85 9.33 15.62 1.51
CA ARG A 85 10.74 15.70 1.94
C ARG A 85 11.73 15.29 0.84
N LEU A 86 11.31 14.39 -0.05
CA LEU A 86 12.10 13.92 -1.19
C LEU A 86 11.85 14.70 -2.49
N ASN A 87 11.04 15.76 -2.45
CA ASN A 87 10.62 16.51 -3.62
C ASN A 87 9.96 15.64 -4.71
N LEU A 88 9.15 14.67 -4.29
CA LEU A 88 8.33 13.80 -5.15
C LEU A 88 6.85 14.19 -5.07
N ALA A 89 6.12 14.02 -6.17
CA ALA A 89 4.66 14.13 -6.15
C ALA A 89 4.03 12.88 -5.50
N CYS A 90 3.05 13.08 -4.60
CA CYS A 90 2.26 11.99 -4.02
C CYS A 90 0.94 11.82 -4.79
N LEU A 91 0.75 10.67 -5.43
CA LEU A 91 -0.40 10.36 -6.27
C LEU A 91 -1.36 9.40 -5.56
N ALA A 92 -2.32 9.96 -4.84
CA ALA A 92 -3.32 9.21 -4.05
C ALA A 92 -4.67 9.07 -4.79
N TYR A 93 -4.66 8.49 -6.00
CA TYR A 93 -5.83 8.45 -6.90
C TYR A 93 -7.07 7.76 -6.32
N LEU A 94 -6.87 6.79 -5.43
CA LEU A 94 -7.96 6.02 -4.81
C LEU A 94 -8.51 6.69 -3.55
N TRP A 95 -7.86 7.74 -3.06
CA TRP A 95 -8.21 8.33 -1.78
C TRP A 95 -9.58 9.02 -1.82
N LYS A 96 -10.45 8.65 -0.89
CA LYS A 96 -11.84 9.14 -0.76
C LYS A 96 -12.72 8.94 -2.00
N ARG A 97 -12.30 8.11 -2.95
CA ARG A 97 -13.20 7.60 -3.99
C ARG A 97 -14.34 6.81 -3.33
N ASN A 98 -15.51 6.81 -3.97
CA ASN A 98 -16.62 5.99 -3.53
C ASN A 98 -16.23 4.51 -3.61
N GLN A 99 -16.41 3.77 -2.51
CA GLN A 99 -15.97 2.38 -2.41
C GLN A 99 -16.78 1.42 -3.29
N LYS A 100 -18.07 1.70 -3.49
CA LYS A 100 -18.92 0.91 -4.38
C LYS A 100 -18.43 1.04 -5.81
N ASP A 101 -18.22 2.27 -6.27
CA ASP A 101 -17.75 2.54 -7.63
C ASP A 101 -16.37 1.91 -7.87
N LEU A 102 -15.44 2.02 -6.90
CA LEU A 102 -14.14 1.36 -6.99
C LEU A 102 -14.25 -0.17 -7.12
N LEU A 103 -15.16 -0.79 -6.35
CA LEU A 103 -15.37 -2.24 -6.42
C LEU A 103 -15.99 -2.65 -7.77
N GLU A 104 -16.97 -1.89 -8.26
CA GLU A 104 -17.59 -2.10 -9.57
C GLU A 104 -16.56 -1.95 -10.70
N GLU A 105 -15.68 -0.96 -10.61
CA GLU A 105 -14.55 -0.79 -11.55
C GLU A 105 -13.62 -2.01 -11.52
N MET A 106 -13.20 -2.47 -10.34
CA MET A 106 -12.37 -3.68 -10.21
C MET A 106 -13.01 -4.91 -10.86
N ILE A 107 -14.32 -5.09 -10.67
CA ILE A 107 -15.10 -6.17 -11.30
C ILE A 107 -15.13 -5.99 -12.82
N SER A 108 -15.40 -4.78 -13.31
CA SER A 108 -15.48 -4.47 -14.75
C SER A 108 -14.15 -4.71 -15.48
N GLN A 109 -13.02 -4.55 -14.77
CA GLN A 109 -11.67 -4.81 -15.28
C GLN A 109 -11.26 -6.28 -15.19
N ASN A 110 -12.17 -7.18 -14.76
CA ASN A 110 -11.89 -8.60 -14.54
C ASN A 110 -10.74 -8.84 -13.55
N LEU A 111 -10.61 -7.99 -12.51
CA LEU A 111 -9.61 -8.19 -11.46
C LEU A 111 -9.89 -9.50 -10.72
N HIS A 112 -8.98 -10.46 -10.84
CA HIS A 112 -9.05 -11.69 -10.07
C HIS A 112 -8.51 -11.46 -8.65
N ALA A 113 -9.42 -11.26 -7.69
CA ALA A 113 -9.09 -11.00 -6.30
C ALA A 113 -9.41 -12.21 -5.39
N ILE A 114 -8.47 -12.58 -4.53
CA ILE A 114 -8.62 -13.66 -3.54
C ILE A 114 -8.55 -13.05 -2.14
N ILE A 115 -9.56 -13.31 -1.30
CA ILE A 115 -9.59 -12.84 0.08
C ILE A 115 -8.69 -13.76 0.93
N ILE A 116 -7.59 -13.22 1.45
CA ILE A 116 -6.60 -13.96 2.25
C ILE A 116 -6.74 -13.76 3.76
N LYS A 117 -7.46 -12.73 4.22
CA LYS A 117 -7.78 -12.49 5.64
C LYS A 117 -8.99 -11.57 5.77
N VAL A 118 -9.79 -11.81 6.81
CA VAL A 118 -10.87 -10.93 7.25
C VAL A 118 -10.69 -10.58 8.73
N SER A 119 -11.06 -9.36 9.12
CA SER A 119 -11.07 -8.90 10.51
C SER A 119 -12.17 -7.87 10.71
N SER A 120 -13.41 -8.34 10.77
CA SER A 120 -14.57 -7.53 11.11
C SER A 120 -15.58 -8.37 11.87
N LEU A 121 -16.42 -7.71 12.66
CA LEU A 121 -17.53 -8.37 13.33
C LEU A 121 -18.55 -8.82 12.26
N GLY A 122 -19.06 -10.05 12.37
CA GLY A 122 -20.15 -10.56 11.51
C GLY A 122 -19.72 -11.36 10.28
N ASN A 123 -18.42 -11.51 9.99
CA ASN A 123 -17.97 -12.32 8.87
C ASN A 123 -17.88 -13.80 9.25
N LYS A 124 -18.83 -14.62 8.78
CA LYS A 124 -18.62 -16.07 8.66
C LYS A 124 -17.78 -16.32 7.41
N ILE A 125 -16.61 -16.94 7.57
CA ILE A 125 -15.83 -17.43 6.43
C ILE A 125 -16.60 -18.62 5.86
N TYR A 126 -17.26 -18.44 4.73
CA TYR A 126 -17.75 -19.57 3.95
C TYR A 126 -16.56 -20.15 3.19
N ASN A 127 -16.21 -21.39 3.49
CA ASN A 127 -15.17 -22.10 2.74
C ASN A 127 -15.56 -22.13 1.26
N PHE A 128 -14.78 -21.44 0.43
CA PHE A 128 -14.94 -21.47 -1.02
C PHE A 128 -14.49 -22.85 -1.51
N HIS A 129 -15.45 -23.75 -1.79
CA HIS A 129 -15.15 -25.00 -2.48
C HIS A 129 -15.11 -24.69 -3.99
N PRO A 130 -13.97 -24.89 -4.68
CA PRO A 130 -13.80 -24.52 -6.08
C PRO A 130 -14.62 -25.37 -7.08
N ASN A 131 -15.55 -26.21 -6.62
CA ASN A 131 -16.30 -27.15 -7.46
C ASN A 131 -17.80 -26.86 -7.60
N ASN A 132 -18.32 -25.71 -7.16
CA ASN A 132 -19.70 -25.34 -7.48
C ASN A 132 -19.73 -24.55 -8.79
N THR A 133 -19.93 -25.29 -9.88
CA THR A 133 -20.46 -24.80 -11.14
C THR A 133 -21.92 -24.37 -10.92
N TYR A 134 -22.24 -23.12 -11.25
CA TYR A 134 -23.59 -22.67 -11.56
C TYR A 134 -23.67 -22.39 -13.06
#